data_AF-A0A4Q5Y8J5-F1
#
_entry.id   AF-A0A4Q5Y8J5-F1
#
_cell.length_a   1.000
_cell.length_b   1.000
_cell.length_c   1.000
_cell.angle_alpha   90.00
_cell.angle_beta   90.00
_cell.angle_gamma   90.00
#
_symmetry.space_group_name_H-M   'P 1'
#
loop_
_entity.id
_entity.type
_entity.pdbx_description
1 polymer ?
#
loop_
_entity_poly.entity_id
_entity_poly.type
_entity_poly.pdbx_seq_one_letter_code
_entity_poly.pdbx_strand_id
1 'polypeptide(L)'
;MKKLYLLASGLVVIAAIFYFTPSFHSLGETYLGDVDASGADEDAAERLEYEWLMLHDPATGKIPARIREQELAFAATLPNDGTGGGPMKSTSVSWNSRGPWNVGGRTRAFAIDIANPSCLVAGSTSGGMWRSTNGGQSWMMTTPINQYKSVSCVAQDSRSGHQNVWYYGSGEAYGASASVTGAYYLGNGIFKSTDSGKSWMVLPNTTTASVTGFDIWSDLIWTLATNPANDTQDVVFAAAYGGIYRSINGGTDWTLVKGGATTTSYFTDVAVSQSGIVYATLSSDGGQKGIWRSADGGASFADITPSNFAPVYDRIKIGISPSDENQVYFLGHTPGSGQPD
;
A
#
# COMPACT_ATOMS: atom_id res chain seq x y z
N MET A 1 4.20 0.69 -81.11
CA MET A 1 2.79 0.33 -80.83
C MET A 1 2.75 -1.02 -80.13
N LYS A 2 1.95 -1.17 -79.07
CA LYS A 2 1.72 -2.42 -78.33
C LYS A 2 1.20 -3.55 -79.24
N LYS A 3 1.81 -4.75 -79.20
CA LYS A 3 1.27 -6.13 -79.34
C LYS A 3 2.39 -7.06 -78.82
N LEU A 4 2.29 -7.90 -77.77
CA LEU A 4 1.36 -8.95 -77.32
C LEU A 4 1.40 -10.26 -78.14
N TYR A 5 1.66 -11.33 -77.37
CA TYR A 5 1.61 -12.79 -77.58
C TYR A 5 2.88 -13.51 -78.06
N LEU A 6 3.56 -14.37 -77.28
CA LEU A 6 3.26 -15.64 -76.55
C LEU A 6 3.27 -16.90 -77.43
N LEU A 7 3.79 -17.98 -76.82
CA LEU A 7 3.85 -19.41 -77.22
C LEU A 7 5.22 -19.82 -77.81
N ALA A 8 5.85 -20.92 -77.43
CA ALA A 8 5.41 -22.11 -76.71
C ALA A 8 6.64 -22.78 -76.02
N SER A 9 6.54 -23.13 -74.75
CA SER A 9 6.46 -24.51 -74.23
C SER A 9 7.67 -25.42 -74.47
N GLY A 10 8.33 -25.82 -73.38
CA GLY A 10 9.27 -26.94 -73.34
C GLY A 10 9.66 -27.26 -71.90
N LEU A 11 8.98 -28.25 -71.32
CA LEU A 11 9.27 -28.82 -70.00
C LEU A 11 10.73 -29.31 -69.88
N VAL A 12 11.42 -28.98 -68.78
CA VAL A 12 12.47 -29.85 -68.21
C VAL A 12 12.37 -29.79 -66.68
N VAL A 13 12.25 -30.97 -66.09
CA VAL A 13 12.29 -31.25 -64.65
C VAL A 13 13.73 -31.10 -64.15
N ILE A 14 13.96 -30.31 -63.11
CA ILE A 14 15.21 -30.34 -62.32
C ILE A 14 14.86 -30.38 -60.84
N ALA A 15 15.44 -31.35 -60.14
CA ALA A 15 15.33 -31.57 -58.71
C ALA A 15 15.89 -30.39 -57.92
N ALA A 16 15.13 -29.90 -56.92
CA ALA A 16 15.60 -28.90 -55.97
C ALA A 16 15.95 -29.57 -54.63
N ILE A 17 17.24 -29.54 -54.29
CA ILE A 17 17.75 -29.76 -52.95
C ILE A 17 17.46 -28.48 -52.16
N PHE A 18 16.59 -28.55 -51.14
CA PHE A 18 16.31 -27.43 -50.26
C PHE A 18 17.35 -27.36 -49.14
N TYR A 19 18.20 -26.32 -49.17
CA TYR A 19 18.91 -25.84 -47.99
C TYR A 19 17.93 -25.00 -47.17
N PHE A 20 17.62 -25.44 -45.96
CA PHE A 20 16.91 -24.63 -44.96
C PHE A 20 17.93 -23.73 -44.26
N THR A 21 17.87 -22.43 -44.53
CA THR A 21 18.43 -21.39 -43.64
C THR A 21 17.28 -20.78 -42.85
N PRO A 22 17.31 -20.78 -41.50
CA PRO A 22 16.27 -20.12 -40.73
C PRO A 22 16.43 -18.60 -40.82
N SER A 23 15.37 -17.94 -41.29
CA SER A 23 15.21 -16.48 -41.33
C SER A 23 14.85 -15.96 -39.94
N PHE A 24 15.74 -15.15 -39.36
CA PHE A 24 15.41 -14.32 -38.21
C PHE A 24 14.51 -13.16 -38.66
N HIS A 25 13.30 -13.07 -38.09
CA HIS A 25 12.47 -11.88 -38.22
C HIS A 25 13.09 -10.75 -37.38
N SER A 26 13.46 -9.64 -38.02
CA SER A 26 13.80 -8.40 -37.35
C SER A 26 12.53 -7.75 -36.80
N LEU A 27 12.41 -7.65 -35.48
CA LEU A 27 11.48 -6.71 -34.87
C LEU A 27 12.16 -5.34 -34.87
N GLY A 28 11.83 -4.54 -35.88
CA GLY A 28 12.03 -3.10 -35.81
C GLY A 28 10.83 -2.48 -35.14
N GLU A 29 10.98 -2.05 -33.89
CA GLU A 29 10.48 -0.76 -33.42
C GLU A 29 11.51 -0.23 -32.42
N THR A 30 12.02 0.97 -32.73
CA THR A 30 13.01 1.71 -31.97
C THR A 30 12.43 2.06 -30.60
N TYR A 31 12.98 1.48 -29.54
CA TYR A 31 12.74 1.99 -28.19
C TYR A 31 13.42 3.36 -28.09
N LEU A 32 12.62 4.43 -28.21
CA LEU A 32 13.06 5.77 -27.85
C LEU A 32 13.17 5.76 -26.32
N GLY A 33 14.41 5.80 -25.82
CA GLY A 33 14.67 5.85 -24.38
C GLY A 33 13.96 7.04 -23.76
N ASP A 34 13.18 6.79 -22.71
CA ASP A 34 12.79 7.85 -21.79
C ASP A 34 14.06 8.34 -21.10
N VAL A 35 14.37 9.60 -21.34
CA VAL A 35 15.47 10.34 -20.71
C VAL A 35 15.11 10.51 -19.23
N ASP A 36 15.79 9.78 -18.34
CA ASP A 36 15.76 10.08 -16.92
C ASP A 36 16.43 11.45 -16.67
N ALA A 37 15.83 12.23 -15.78
CA ALA A 37 16.24 13.56 -15.36
C ALA A 37 17.54 13.59 -14.52
N SER A 38 18.33 12.51 -14.53
CA SER A 38 19.64 12.41 -13.87
C SER A 38 20.83 12.41 -14.84
N GLY A 39 20.61 12.23 -16.16
CA GLY A 39 21.68 12.33 -17.15
C GLY A 39 22.86 11.35 -16.97
N ALA A 40 22.67 10.26 -16.24
CA ALA A 40 23.53 9.10 -16.32
C ALA A 40 22.77 8.04 -17.13
N ASP A 41 23.31 7.68 -18.30
CA ASP A 41 22.85 6.51 -19.05
C ASP A 41 22.74 5.34 -18.06
N GLU A 42 21.60 4.65 -17.99
CA GLU A 42 21.53 3.35 -17.32
C GLU A 42 22.64 2.50 -17.93
N ASP A 43 23.69 2.25 -17.16
CA ASP A 43 24.89 1.61 -17.68
C ASP A 43 24.51 0.18 -18.04
N ALA A 44 24.23 -0.06 -19.33
CA ALA A 44 23.71 -1.33 -19.81
C ALA A 44 24.59 -2.51 -19.37
N ALA A 45 25.88 -2.23 -19.11
CA ALA A 45 26.83 -3.16 -18.51
C ALA A 45 26.44 -3.58 -17.08
N GLU A 46 26.05 -2.65 -16.21
CA GLU A 46 25.63 -2.94 -14.82
C GLU A 46 24.31 -3.74 -14.81
N ARG A 47 23.40 -3.44 -15.73
CA ARG A 47 22.16 -4.22 -15.89
C ARG A 47 22.43 -5.65 -16.37
N LEU A 48 23.33 -5.81 -17.34
CA LEU A 48 23.77 -7.12 -17.83
C LEU A 48 24.47 -7.93 -16.73
N GLU A 49 25.29 -7.28 -15.90
CA GLU A 49 25.96 -7.91 -14.76
C GLU A 49 24.95 -8.33 -13.69
N TYR A 50 23.96 -7.50 -13.37
CA TYR A 50 22.88 -7.84 -12.44
C TYR A 50 22.08 -9.06 -12.91
N GLU A 51 21.67 -9.09 -14.18
CA GLU A 51 20.93 -10.22 -14.74
C GLU A 51 21.78 -11.49 -14.80
N TRP A 52 23.07 -11.36 -15.09
CA TRP A 52 24.02 -12.47 -15.02
C TRP A 52 24.15 -13.02 -13.60
N LEU A 53 24.33 -12.15 -12.60
CA LEU A 53 24.42 -12.53 -11.19
C LEU A 53 23.17 -13.26 -10.70
N MET A 54 22.00 -12.88 -11.19
CA MET A 54 20.73 -13.50 -10.81
C MET A 54 20.50 -14.88 -11.44
N LEU A 55 21.06 -15.13 -12.63
CA LEU A 55 20.71 -16.30 -13.45
C LEU A 55 21.82 -17.35 -13.57
N HIS A 56 23.08 -17.00 -13.29
CA HIS A 56 24.17 -17.96 -13.34
C HIS A 56 24.15 -18.87 -12.11
N ASP A 57 24.51 -20.14 -12.32
CA ASP A 57 24.75 -21.05 -11.21
C ASP A 57 26.04 -20.63 -10.48
N PRO A 58 25.99 -20.31 -9.17
CA PRO A 58 27.13 -19.81 -8.41
C PRO A 58 28.27 -20.84 -8.27
N ALA A 59 28.01 -22.13 -8.48
CA ALA A 59 29.03 -23.17 -8.45
C ALA A 59 29.78 -23.30 -9.79
N THR A 60 29.10 -23.04 -10.91
CA THR A 60 29.66 -23.27 -12.26
C THR A 60 29.95 -21.99 -13.03
N GLY A 61 29.51 -20.83 -12.53
CA GLY A 61 29.75 -19.53 -13.16
C GLY A 61 29.00 -19.35 -14.48
N LYS A 62 28.02 -20.21 -14.79
CA LYS A 62 27.33 -20.24 -16.08
C LYS A 62 25.83 -20.26 -15.89
N ILE A 63 25.10 -19.58 -16.76
CA ILE A 63 23.67 -19.79 -16.91
C ILE A 63 23.48 -21.18 -17.53
N PRO A 64 22.73 -22.10 -16.90
CA PRO A 64 22.51 -23.43 -17.46
C PRO A 64 21.91 -23.36 -18.87
N ALA A 65 22.39 -24.22 -19.76
CA ALA A 65 21.91 -24.24 -21.13
C ALA A 65 20.40 -24.55 -21.14
N ARG A 66 19.63 -23.72 -21.85
CA ARG A 66 18.16 -23.82 -21.92
C ARG A 66 17.50 -23.65 -20.54
N ILE A 67 18.07 -22.81 -19.66
CA ILE A 67 17.55 -22.57 -18.30
C ILE A 67 16.04 -22.32 -18.26
N ARG A 68 15.50 -21.58 -19.25
CA ARG A 68 14.05 -21.35 -19.34
C ARG A 68 13.24 -22.62 -19.56
N GLU A 69 13.73 -23.55 -20.38
CA GLU A 69 13.07 -24.84 -20.58
C GLU A 69 13.21 -25.73 -19.35
N GLN A 70 14.37 -25.68 -18.67
CA GLN A 70 14.61 -26.41 -17.43
C GLN A 70 13.74 -25.89 -16.27
N GLU A 71 13.55 -24.58 -16.17
CA GLU A 71 12.63 -23.93 -15.23
C GLU A 71 11.20 -24.39 -15.49
N LEU A 72 10.73 -24.36 -16.74
CA LEU A 72 9.40 -24.83 -17.12
C LEU A 72 9.22 -26.32 -16.84
N ALA A 73 10.24 -27.15 -17.10
CA ALA A 73 10.23 -28.56 -16.80
C ALA A 73 10.17 -28.83 -15.28
N PHE A 74 10.96 -28.10 -14.49
CA PHE A 74 10.93 -28.18 -13.02
C PHE A 74 9.58 -27.70 -12.45
N ALA A 75 9.06 -26.57 -12.93
CA ALA A 75 7.74 -26.06 -12.54
C ALA A 75 6.62 -27.09 -12.83
N ALA A 76 6.73 -27.86 -13.91
CA ALA A 76 5.81 -28.94 -14.23
C ALA A 76 5.92 -30.17 -13.31
N THR A 77 7.01 -30.32 -12.56
CA THR A 77 7.20 -31.39 -11.55
C THR A 77 6.74 -31.02 -10.15
N LEU A 78 6.45 -29.74 -9.90
CA LEU A 78 5.88 -29.31 -8.63
C LEU A 78 4.50 -29.97 -8.44
N PRO A 79 4.12 -30.38 -7.21
CA PRO A 79 2.84 -31.03 -6.97
C PRO A 79 1.69 -30.12 -7.46
N ASN A 80 1.03 -30.52 -8.54
CA ASN A 80 -0.32 -30.06 -8.84
C ASN A 80 -1.24 -31.03 -8.11
N ASP A 81 -1.80 -30.59 -7.00
CA ASP A 81 -2.99 -31.24 -6.47
C ASP A 81 -4.02 -31.29 -7.62
N GLY A 82 -4.58 -32.46 -7.90
CA GLY A 82 -5.60 -32.65 -8.96
C GLY A 82 -6.90 -31.86 -8.73
N THR A 83 -6.86 -30.88 -7.83
CA THR A 83 -7.86 -29.90 -7.43
C THR A 83 -7.39 -28.46 -7.69
N GLY A 84 -6.56 -28.20 -8.70
CA GLY A 84 -6.35 -26.83 -9.18
C GLY A 84 -5.76 -25.85 -8.16
N GLY A 85 -4.82 -26.30 -7.33
CA GLY A 85 -4.05 -25.53 -6.35
C GLY A 85 -2.84 -24.79 -6.92
N GLY A 86 -2.99 -24.22 -8.12
CA GLY A 86 -2.48 -22.85 -8.30
C GLY A 86 -3.23 -21.93 -7.31
N PRO A 87 -2.86 -20.64 -7.15
CA PRO A 87 -3.72 -19.73 -6.40
C PRO A 87 -5.13 -19.93 -6.95
N MET A 88 -6.07 -20.41 -6.10
CA MET A 88 -7.43 -20.73 -6.51
C MET A 88 -7.85 -19.58 -7.39
N LYS A 89 -8.02 -19.82 -8.69
CA LYS A 89 -8.33 -18.76 -9.64
C LYS A 89 -9.67 -18.25 -9.16
N SER A 90 -9.61 -17.16 -8.40
CA SER A 90 -10.74 -16.62 -7.65
C SER A 90 -11.92 -16.61 -8.59
N THR A 91 -12.95 -17.32 -8.18
CA THR A 91 -14.28 -17.42 -8.79
C THR A 91 -14.63 -16.16 -9.61
N SER A 92 -14.43 -16.16 -10.93
CA SER A 92 -14.95 -15.14 -11.87
C SER A 92 -14.93 -13.66 -11.42
N VAL A 93 -13.99 -13.24 -10.56
CA VAL A 93 -13.89 -11.83 -10.14
C VAL A 93 -13.01 -11.11 -11.16
N SER A 94 -13.63 -10.26 -11.98
CA SER A 94 -12.91 -9.37 -12.88
C SER A 94 -12.41 -8.15 -12.12
N TRP A 95 -11.11 -8.12 -11.86
CA TRP A 95 -10.44 -6.94 -11.33
C TRP A 95 -10.24 -5.92 -12.44
N ASN A 96 -10.77 -4.71 -12.22
CA ASN A 96 -10.59 -3.59 -13.13
C ASN A 96 -9.71 -2.55 -12.42
N SER A 97 -8.56 -2.22 -13.02
CA SER A 97 -7.70 -1.16 -12.49
C SER A 97 -8.44 0.16 -12.49
N ARG A 98 -8.41 0.85 -11.35
CA ARG A 98 -9.02 2.18 -11.15
C ARG A 98 -7.97 3.27 -10.95
N GLY A 99 -6.72 3.02 -11.36
CA GLY A 99 -5.62 3.97 -11.19
C GLY A 99 -5.35 4.37 -9.73
N PRO A 100 -4.57 5.45 -9.49
CA PRO A 100 -3.90 6.31 -10.47
C PRO A 100 -2.91 5.53 -11.35
N TRP A 101 -2.85 5.80 -12.66
CA TRP A 101 -2.08 4.99 -13.64
C TRP A 101 -0.79 5.65 -14.15
N ASN A 102 -0.60 6.95 -13.91
CA ASN A 102 0.52 7.74 -14.43
C ASN A 102 1.52 8.21 -13.37
N VAL A 103 1.25 7.97 -12.07
CA VAL A 103 2.21 8.21 -10.99
C VAL A 103 2.25 6.98 -10.11
N GLY A 104 3.32 6.21 -10.23
CA GLY A 104 3.56 5.00 -9.46
C GLY A 104 3.82 5.30 -7.98
N GLY A 105 3.60 4.32 -7.12
CA GLY A 105 3.92 4.38 -5.70
C GLY A 105 3.09 3.42 -4.87
N ARG A 106 3.59 3.01 -3.70
CA ARG A 106 2.79 2.19 -2.78
C ARG A 106 1.65 3.02 -2.21
N THR A 107 0.43 2.60 -2.50
CA THR A 107 -0.80 3.15 -1.92
C THR A 107 -1.02 2.55 -0.53
N ARG A 108 -1.12 3.40 0.49
CA ARG A 108 -1.42 3.00 1.88
C ARG A 108 -2.73 3.56 2.39
N ALA A 109 -3.17 4.68 1.83
CA ALA A 109 -4.43 5.31 2.16
C ALA A 109 -5.40 5.18 0.98
N PHE A 110 -6.61 4.70 1.24
CA PHE A 110 -7.68 4.67 0.26
C PHE A 110 -9.01 4.81 0.98
N ALA A 111 -9.91 5.62 0.43
CA ALA A 111 -11.27 5.74 0.93
C ALA A 111 -12.23 6.17 -0.17
N ILE A 112 -13.48 5.74 0.00
CA ILE A 112 -14.63 6.14 -0.81
C ILE A 112 -15.37 7.20 0.00
N ASP A 113 -15.70 8.33 -0.62
CA ASP A 113 -16.50 9.36 0.03
C ASP A 113 -17.91 8.83 0.32
N ILE A 114 -18.28 8.76 1.59
CA ILE A 114 -19.59 8.25 2.03
C ILE A 114 -20.75 9.13 1.56
N ALA A 115 -20.51 10.43 1.29
CA ALA A 115 -21.53 11.34 0.79
C ALA A 115 -21.67 11.25 -0.74
N ASN A 116 -20.64 10.77 -1.45
CA ASN A 116 -20.66 10.58 -2.89
C ASN A 116 -19.71 9.45 -3.30
N PRO A 117 -20.20 8.21 -3.50
CA PRO A 117 -19.35 7.06 -3.82
C PRO A 117 -18.59 7.14 -5.16
N SER A 118 -18.90 8.12 -6.02
CA SER A 118 -18.08 8.41 -7.22
C SER A 118 -16.82 9.22 -6.90
N CYS A 119 -16.76 9.82 -5.71
CA CYS A 119 -15.58 10.50 -5.20
C CYS A 119 -14.71 9.52 -4.41
N LEU A 120 -13.46 9.40 -4.81
CA LEU A 120 -12.47 8.53 -4.17
C LEU A 120 -11.25 9.35 -3.78
N VAL A 121 -10.59 8.96 -2.69
CA VAL A 121 -9.27 9.49 -2.33
C VAL A 121 -8.28 8.34 -2.18
N ALA A 122 -7.06 8.55 -2.66
CA ALA A 122 -5.96 7.61 -2.56
C ALA A 122 -4.69 8.36 -2.17
N GLY A 123 -3.92 7.82 -1.23
CA GLY A 123 -2.68 8.39 -0.75
C GLY A 123 -1.55 7.39 -0.86
N SER A 124 -0.45 7.85 -1.47
CA SER A 124 0.75 7.05 -1.61
C SER A 124 1.82 7.48 -0.60
N THR A 125 2.68 6.52 -0.28
CA THR A 125 3.66 6.71 0.80
C THR A 125 4.66 7.81 0.48
N SER A 126 4.97 8.06 -0.80
CA SER A 126 5.93 9.09 -1.24
C SER A 126 5.41 9.96 -2.40
N GLY A 127 4.13 9.85 -2.75
CA GLY A 127 3.54 10.54 -3.92
C GLY A 127 2.28 11.35 -3.60
N GLY A 128 1.99 11.60 -2.32
CA GLY A 128 0.93 12.53 -1.88
C GLY A 128 -0.50 11.99 -2.00
N MET A 129 -1.47 12.88 -1.80
CA MET A 129 -2.91 12.59 -1.93
C MET A 129 -3.42 12.86 -3.34
N TRP A 130 -4.31 11.97 -3.77
CA TRP A 130 -5.00 11.96 -5.04
C TRP A 130 -6.49 11.85 -4.82
N ARG A 131 -7.26 12.50 -5.69
CA ARG A 131 -8.71 12.51 -5.66
C ARG A 131 -9.31 12.22 -7.03
N SER A 132 -10.31 11.36 -7.07
CA SER A 132 -11.16 11.11 -8.22
C SER A 132 -12.59 11.61 -7.97
N THR A 133 -13.30 12.00 -9.02
CA THR A 133 -14.73 12.37 -8.99
C THR A 133 -15.60 11.52 -9.92
N ASN A 134 -15.03 10.50 -10.55
CA ASN A 134 -15.68 9.69 -11.58
C ASN A 134 -15.47 8.18 -11.34
N GLY A 135 -15.38 7.78 -10.07
CA GLY A 135 -15.20 6.38 -9.67
C GLY A 135 -13.85 5.81 -10.08
N GLY A 136 -12.79 6.62 -10.08
CA GLY A 136 -11.42 6.20 -10.37
C GLY A 136 -11.06 6.14 -11.85
N GLN A 137 -11.85 6.72 -12.75
CA GLN A 137 -11.46 6.80 -14.17
C GLN A 137 -10.34 7.82 -14.40
N SER A 138 -10.36 8.93 -13.65
CA SER A 138 -9.27 9.90 -13.61
C SER A 138 -9.01 10.40 -12.19
N TRP A 139 -7.79 10.88 -11.96
CA TRP A 139 -7.30 11.31 -10.65
C TRP A 139 -6.56 12.64 -10.76
N MET A 140 -6.69 13.47 -9.73
CA MET A 140 -5.97 14.73 -9.58
C MET A 140 -5.22 14.71 -8.25
N MET A 141 -3.94 15.09 -8.26
CA MET A 141 -3.18 15.27 -7.03
C MET A 141 -3.73 16.49 -6.28
N THR A 142 -4.02 16.33 -4.98
CA THR A 142 -4.60 17.37 -4.12
C THR A 142 -3.61 17.88 -3.07
N THR A 143 -2.45 17.24 -2.93
CA THR A 143 -1.31 17.83 -2.20
C THR A 143 -0.55 18.80 -3.10
N PRO A 144 -0.29 20.05 -2.67
CA PRO A 144 0.54 21.01 -3.39
C PRO A 144 1.98 20.54 -3.60
N ILE A 145 2.65 20.97 -4.68
CA ILE A 145 4.03 20.54 -5.01
C ILE A 145 5.06 20.87 -3.92
N ASN A 146 4.85 21.95 -3.17
CA ASN A 146 5.71 22.40 -2.08
C ASN A 146 5.39 21.72 -0.73
N GLN A 147 4.46 20.78 -0.70
CA GLN A 147 4.10 20.04 0.50
C GLN A 147 4.75 18.66 0.48
N TYR A 148 5.24 18.21 1.64
CA TYR A 148 5.79 16.87 1.80
C TYR A 148 4.78 15.79 1.39
N LYS A 149 5.24 14.77 0.65
CA LYS A 149 4.40 13.81 -0.09
C LYS A 149 4.19 12.47 0.63
N SER A 150 4.28 12.48 1.95
CA SER A 150 4.10 11.29 2.77
C SER A 150 2.65 11.11 3.20
N VAL A 151 2.03 9.99 2.81
CA VAL A 151 0.68 9.59 3.23
C VAL A 151 0.66 8.14 3.67
N SER A 152 0.15 7.90 4.87
CA SER A 152 0.13 6.57 5.51
C SER A 152 -1.27 6.03 5.78
N CYS A 153 -2.26 6.91 5.97
CA CYS A 153 -3.65 6.57 6.28
C CYS A 153 -4.56 7.75 5.97
N VAL A 154 -5.86 7.50 5.84
CA VAL A 154 -6.90 8.53 5.62
C VAL A 154 -8.18 8.16 6.37
N ALA A 155 -8.88 9.15 6.91
CA ALA A 155 -10.18 9.01 7.57
C ALA A 155 -11.12 10.15 7.19
N GLN A 156 -12.40 9.83 7.00
CA GLN A 156 -13.48 10.80 6.80
C GLN A 156 -14.25 10.97 8.11
N ASP A 157 -14.77 12.18 8.38
CA ASP A 157 -15.80 12.35 9.40
C ASP A 157 -17.14 11.83 8.85
N SER A 158 -17.71 10.81 9.51
CA SER A 158 -18.97 10.20 9.07
C SER A 158 -20.22 10.76 9.72
N ARG A 159 -20.10 11.79 10.58
CA ARG A 159 -21.25 12.48 11.17
C ARG A 159 -22.04 13.23 10.10
N SER A 160 -23.36 13.28 10.30
CA SER A 160 -24.26 13.98 9.38
C SER A 160 -23.94 15.48 9.33
N GLY A 161 -23.64 16.00 8.14
CA GLY A 161 -23.27 17.41 7.94
C GLY A 161 -21.77 17.69 8.02
N HIS A 162 -20.94 16.70 8.36
CA HIS A 162 -19.49 16.83 8.49
C HIS A 162 -18.70 16.06 7.44
N GLN A 163 -19.37 15.43 6.46
CA GLN A 163 -18.72 14.55 5.48
C GLN A 163 -17.73 15.26 4.54
N ASN A 164 -17.70 16.58 4.53
CA ASN A 164 -16.66 17.37 3.86
C ASN A 164 -15.33 17.39 4.63
N VAL A 165 -15.29 16.91 5.87
CA VAL A 165 -14.10 16.88 6.73
C VAL A 165 -13.36 15.55 6.59
N TRP A 166 -12.07 15.65 6.33
CA TRP A 166 -11.18 14.50 6.16
C TRP A 166 -9.85 14.75 6.87
N TYR A 167 -9.18 13.66 7.22
CA TYR A 167 -7.84 13.68 7.80
C TYR A 167 -6.95 12.67 7.09
N TYR A 168 -5.68 12.99 6.89
CA TYR A 168 -4.67 11.99 6.58
C TYR A 168 -3.46 12.11 7.50
N GLY A 169 -2.84 10.97 7.79
CA GLY A 169 -1.61 10.87 8.53
C GLY A 169 -0.43 10.71 7.59
N SER A 170 0.74 11.14 8.03
CA SER A 170 1.99 10.96 7.31
C SER A 170 2.95 10.07 8.10
N GLY A 171 4.04 9.67 7.44
CA GLY A 171 5.10 8.87 8.03
C GLY A 171 4.91 7.37 7.82
N GLU A 172 6.02 6.68 7.55
CA GLU A 172 6.05 5.24 7.37
C GLU A 172 7.22 4.61 8.14
N ALA A 173 6.86 3.84 9.17
CA ALA A 173 7.85 3.15 9.97
C ALA A 173 8.35 1.87 9.31
N TYR A 174 7.54 1.26 8.44
CA TYR A 174 7.77 -0.07 7.93
C TYR A 174 7.29 -0.16 6.48
N GLY A 175 8.23 -0.40 5.56
CA GLY A 175 7.96 -0.62 4.15
C GLY A 175 8.56 0.41 3.19
N ALA A 176 9.03 1.57 3.65
CA ALA A 176 9.45 2.67 2.77
C ALA A 176 10.74 2.40 1.97
N SER A 177 11.57 1.49 2.46
CA SER A 177 12.88 1.13 1.90
C SER A 177 13.00 -0.39 1.79
N ALA A 178 14.13 -0.89 1.27
CA ALA A 178 14.52 -2.30 1.09
C ALA A 178 14.63 -3.11 2.42
N SER A 179 13.73 -2.86 3.38
CA SER A 179 13.62 -3.52 4.68
C SER A 179 14.84 -3.35 5.59
N VAL A 180 15.58 -2.26 5.45
CA VAL A 180 16.64 -1.92 6.42
C VAL A 180 16.00 -1.42 7.72
N THR A 181 16.32 -2.09 8.83
CA THR A 181 15.91 -1.68 10.17
C THR A 181 16.31 -0.24 10.44
N GLY A 182 15.35 0.60 10.85
CA GLY A 182 15.58 2.01 11.16
C GLY A 182 15.55 2.97 9.96
N ALA A 183 15.34 2.48 8.74
CA ALA A 183 15.17 3.31 7.55
C ALA A 183 13.72 3.84 7.44
N TYR A 184 13.33 4.67 8.40
CA TYR A 184 12.00 5.28 8.45
C TYR A 184 11.84 6.36 7.37
N TYR A 185 10.66 6.43 6.77
CA TYR A 185 10.26 7.59 5.98
C TYR A 185 9.38 8.48 6.86
N LEU A 186 10.01 9.36 7.61
CA LEU A 186 9.34 10.16 8.64
C LEU A 186 8.31 11.12 8.02
N GLY A 187 7.23 11.32 8.74
CA GLY A 187 6.12 12.18 8.35
C GLY A 187 6.37 13.65 8.64
N ASN A 188 5.38 14.46 8.28
CA ASN A 188 5.30 15.87 8.63
C ASN A 188 3.92 16.19 9.26
N GLY A 189 3.47 15.30 10.16
CA GLY A 189 2.25 15.46 10.94
C GLY A 189 0.96 14.91 10.32
N ILE A 190 -0.16 15.43 10.82
CA ILE A 190 -1.52 15.10 10.41
C ILE A 190 -2.09 16.28 9.64
N PHE A 191 -2.78 16.01 8.54
CA PHE A 191 -3.37 17.01 7.69
C PHE A 191 -4.89 16.88 7.68
N LYS A 192 -5.59 18.02 7.60
CA LYS A 192 -7.04 18.12 7.58
C LYS A 192 -7.51 18.77 6.28
N SER A 193 -8.57 18.23 5.70
CA SER A 193 -9.37 18.87 4.66
C SER A 193 -10.74 19.21 5.23
N THR A 194 -11.32 20.32 4.76
CA THR A 194 -12.70 20.73 5.06
C THR A 194 -13.52 20.94 3.77
N ASP A 195 -12.99 20.47 2.64
CA ASP A 195 -13.54 20.68 1.30
C ASP A 195 -13.65 19.36 0.50
N SER A 196 -13.91 18.25 1.21
CA SER A 196 -14.02 16.89 0.65
C SER A 196 -12.74 16.42 -0.04
N GLY A 197 -11.59 16.68 0.58
CA GLY A 197 -10.27 16.23 0.14
C GLY A 197 -9.69 17.00 -1.05
N LYS A 198 -10.22 18.18 -1.40
CA LYS A 198 -9.70 18.99 -2.52
C LYS A 198 -8.42 19.72 -2.13
N SER A 199 -8.32 20.18 -0.89
CA SER A 199 -7.13 20.80 -0.31
C SER A 199 -6.88 20.29 1.11
N TRP A 200 -5.63 20.38 1.55
CA TRP A 200 -5.17 19.80 2.81
C TRP A 200 -4.28 20.80 3.54
N MET A 201 -4.55 21.00 4.83
CA MET A 201 -3.76 21.86 5.71
C MET A 201 -3.18 21.03 6.85
N VAL A 202 -1.90 21.23 7.16
CA VAL A 202 -1.26 20.58 8.30
C VAL A 202 -1.90 21.09 9.60
N LEU A 203 -2.11 20.19 10.56
CA LEU A 203 -2.52 20.55 11.91
C LEU A 203 -1.28 21.05 12.68
N PRO A 204 -1.23 22.32 13.13
CA PRO A 204 0.00 22.94 13.63
C PRO A 204 0.68 22.18 14.77
N ASN A 205 -0.09 21.62 15.71
CA ASN A 205 0.44 20.91 16.88
C ASN A 205 0.83 19.44 16.59
N THR A 206 1.00 19.11 15.31
CA THR A 206 1.42 17.78 14.85
C THR A 206 2.66 17.83 13.95
N THR A 207 3.28 19.00 13.80
CA THR A 207 4.45 19.19 12.94
C THR A 207 5.46 20.14 13.58
N THR A 208 6.74 19.84 13.36
CA THR A 208 7.89 20.71 13.64
C THR A 208 8.52 21.26 12.35
N ALA A 209 7.92 20.96 11.19
CA ALA A 209 8.46 21.14 9.85
C ALA A 209 9.79 20.42 9.56
N SER A 210 10.20 19.50 10.45
CA SER A 210 11.33 18.60 10.28
C SER A 210 10.82 17.22 9.81
N VAL A 211 11.62 16.55 8.98
CA VAL A 211 11.33 15.20 8.44
C VAL A 211 12.53 14.27 8.57
N THR A 212 13.51 14.64 9.40
CA THR A 212 14.82 13.99 9.47
C THR A 212 15.09 13.29 10.81
N GLY A 213 14.22 13.45 11.79
CA GLY A 213 14.34 12.80 13.10
C GLY A 213 13.00 12.61 13.80
N PHE A 214 13.00 11.77 14.83
CA PHE A 214 11.88 11.60 15.74
C PHE A 214 11.86 12.77 16.73
N ASP A 215 11.17 13.84 16.36
CA ASP A 215 11.09 15.04 17.17
C ASP A 215 9.67 15.33 17.68
N ILE A 216 8.65 14.69 17.09
CA ILE A 216 7.28 14.79 17.56
C ILE A 216 6.55 13.44 17.46
N TRP A 217 5.57 13.25 18.34
CA TRP A 217 4.79 12.00 18.42
C TRP A 217 4.09 11.64 17.09
N SER A 218 3.85 12.62 16.23
CA SER A 218 3.11 12.50 14.97
C SER A 218 4.01 12.28 13.74
N ASP A 219 5.30 11.98 13.93
CA ASP A 219 6.22 11.64 12.85
C ASP A 219 5.85 10.32 12.15
N LEU A 220 5.12 9.44 12.83
CA LEU A 220 4.69 8.16 12.29
C LEU A 220 3.25 7.88 12.70
N ILE A 221 2.31 8.08 11.78
CA ILE A 221 0.89 7.78 11.98
C ILE A 221 0.55 6.46 11.29
N TRP A 222 0.06 5.48 12.04
CA TRP A 222 -0.37 4.19 11.52
C TRP A 222 -1.79 4.24 10.98
N THR A 223 -2.71 4.84 11.75
CA THR A 223 -4.15 4.90 11.49
C THR A 223 -4.75 6.16 12.10
N LEU A 224 -5.74 6.74 11.43
CA LEU A 224 -6.61 7.77 11.97
C LEU A 224 -8.05 7.25 12.02
N ALA A 225 -8.82 7.67 13.02
CA ALA A 225 -10.24 7.36 13.10
C ALA A 225 -11.02 8.56 13.67
N THR A 226 -12.18 8.86 13.09
CA THR A 226 -13.13 9.86 13.62
C THR A 226 -14.17 9.15 14.50
N ASN A 227 -14.74 9.85 15.49
CA ASN A 227 -15.82 9.29 16.28
C ASN A 227 -17.18 9.79 15.77
N PRO A 228 -17.99 8.91 15.15
CA PRO A 228 -19.26 9.32 14.56
C PRO A 228 -20.42 9.45 15.56
N ALA A 229 -20.23 9.04 16.82
CA ALA A 229 -21.27 9.07 17.84
C ALA A 229 -21.30 10.38 18.65
N ASN A 230 -20.33 11.29 18.43
CA ASN A 230 -20.23 12.54 19.18
C ASN A 230 -20.55 13.75 18.29
N ASP A 231 -21.79 14.23 18.37
CA ASP A 231 -22.25 15.40 17.62
C ASP A 231 -21.91 16.74 18.30
N THR A 232 -21.33 16.70 19.50
CA THR A 232 -21.00 17.92 20.28
C THR A 232 -19.52 18.32 20.20
N GLN A 233 -18.65 17.37 19.87
CA GLN A 233 -17.20 17.54 19.82
C GLN A 233 -16.65 16.91 18.55
N ASP A 234 -15.57 17.48 18.03
CA ASP A 234 -14.86 16.93 16.88
C ASP A 234 -13.82 15.91 17.35
N VAL A 235 -14.26 14.71 17.70
CA VAL A 235 -13.38 13.68 18.27
C VAL A 235 -12.65 12.92 17.17
N VAL A 236 -11.31 12.94 17.23
CA VAL A 236 -10.41 12.25 16.29
C VAL A 236 -9.34 11.50 17.08
N PHE A 237 -9.02 10.30 16.63
CA PHE A 237 -7.95 9.47 17.16
C PHE A 237 -6.82 9.33 16.16
N ALA A 238 -5.59 9.27 16.68
CA ALA A 238 -4.40 8.92 15.94
C ALA A 238 -3.67 7.77 16.64
N ALA A 239 -3.60 6.63 15.96
CA ALA A 239 -2.68 5.57 16.32
C ALA A 239 -1.30 5.95 15.75
N ALA A 240 -0.42 6.44 16.61
CA ALA A 240 0.93 6.84 16.27
C ALA A 240 1.94 5.81 16.76
N TYR A 241 3.19 5.93 16.32
CA TYR A 241 4.29 5.18 16.94
C TYR A 241 4.30 5.45 18.46
N GLY A 242 4.26 4.37 19.25
CA GLY A 242 4.30 4.43 20.72
C GLY A 242 2.96 4.62 21.44
N GLY A 243 1.89 5.08 20.78
CA GLY A 243 0.63 5.30 21.48
C GLY A 243 -0.57 5.77 20.65
N ILE A 244 -1.70 5.85 21.34
CA ILE A 244 -2.98 6.34 20.84
C ILE A 244 -3.22 7.73 21.40
N TYR A 245 -3.37 8.69 20.49
CA TYR A 245 -3.67 10.08 20.79
C TYR A 245 -5.13 10.38 20.45
N ARG A 246 -5.75 11.25 21.25
CA ARG A 246 -7.14 11.67 21.09
C ARG A 246 -7.21 13.19 21.07
N SER A 247 -7.97 13.72 20.12
CA SER A 247 -8.40 15.11 20.06
C SER A 247 -9.91 15.19 20.28
N ILE A 248 -10.40 16.28 20.88
CA ILE A 248 -11.84 16.61 21.01
C ILE A 248 -12.24 17.87 20.23
N ASN A 249 -11.26 18.51 19.58
CA ASN A 249 -11.41 19.79 18.90
C ASN A 249 -10.91 19.69 17.45
N GLY A 250 -11.11 18.53 16.83
CA GLY A 250 -10.89 18.33 15.41
C GLY A 250 -9.43 18.37 14.99
N GLY A 251 -8.52 18.08 15.93
CA GLY A 251 -7.09 17.99 15.72
C GLY A 251 -6.28 19.22 16.13
N THR A 252 -6.89 20.22 16.78
CA THR A 252 -6.15 21.38 17.31
C THR A 252 -5.25 20.97 18.46
N ASP A 253 -5.74 20.18 19.42
CA ASP A 253 -4.97 19.66 20.54
C ASP A 253 -5.14 18.15 20.68
N TRP A 254 -4.11 17.49 21.21
CA TRP A 254 -4.03 16.03 21.32
C TRP A 254 -3.59 15.61 22.71
N THR A 255 -4.21 14.56 23.23
CA THR A 255 -3.85 13.93 24.50
C THR A 255 -3.50 12.47 24.27
N LEU A 256 -2.38 12.00 24.82
CA LEU A 256 -2.05 10.58 24.85
C LEU A 256 -3.05 9.86 25.78
N VAL A 257 -3.87 8.98 25.23
CA VAL A 257 -4.90 8.23 25.99
C VAL A 257 -4.50 6.77 26.22
N LYS A 258 -3.56 6.25 25.44
CA LYS A 258 -3.02 4.89 25.63
C LYS A 258 -1.60 4.76 25.07
N GLY A 259 -0.74 3.99 25.73
CA GLY A 259 0.67 3.84 25.35
C GLY A 259 1.59 4.67 26.25
N GLY A 260 2.83 4.88 25.82
CA GLY A 260 3.79 5.63 26.62
C GLY A 260 5.15 5.80 25.95
N ALA A 261 5.85 6.86 26.37
CA ALA A 261 7.16 7.23 25.82
C ALA A 261 8.34 6.38 26.36
N THR A 262 8.16 5.66 27.47
CA THR A 262 9.26 4.90 28.11
C THR A 262 9.48 3.53 27.48
N THR A 263 8.40 2.87 27.05
CA THR A 263 8.41 1.57 26.35
C THR A 263 7.33 1.64 25.27
N THR A 264 7.72 2.18 24.13
CA THR A 264 6.84 2.48 23.00
C THR A 264 6.48 1.20 22.25
N SER A 265 5.18 0.98 22.01
CA SER A 265 4.75 -0.03 21.03
C SER A 265 5.09 0.42 19.61
N TYR A 266 5.85 -0.38 18.87
CA TYR A 266 6.18 -0.09 17.48
C TYR A 266 4.93 0.00 16.59
N PHE A 267 4.00 -0.95 16.74
CA PHE A 267 2.74 -0.97 16.02
C PHE A 267 1.58 -0.61 16.93
N THR A 268 0.75 0.31 16.45
CA THR A 268 -0.52 0.65 17.08
C THR A 268 -1.64 0.67 16.04
N ASP A 269 -2.87 0.49 16.48
CA ASP A 269 -4.07 0.62 15.66
C ASP A 269 -5.23 1.15 16.50
N VAL A 270 -6.18 1.83 15.86
CA VAL A 270 -7.38 2.35 16.49
C VAL A 270 -8.56 2.24 15.54
N ALA A 271 -9.71 1.83 16.08
CA ALA A 271 -10.98 1.82 15.36
C ALA A 271 -12.09 2.33 16.28
N VAL A 272 -13.08 3.01 15.69
CA VAL A 272 -14.24 3.55 16.42
C VAL A 272 -15.50 3.02 15.78
N SER A 273 -16.42 2.49 16.60
CA SER A 273 -17.72 2.01 16.15
C SER A 273 -18.68 3.19 15.89
N GLN A 274 -19.76 2.95 15.16
CA GLN A 274 -20.84 3.91 14.94
C GLN A 274 -21.50 4.35 16.26
N SER A 275 -21.54 3.48 17.27
CA SER A 275 -22.00 3.81 18.62
C SER A 275 -20.92 4.45 19.51
N GLY A 276 -19.73 4.74 18.98
CA GLY A 276 -18.65 5.44 19.69
C GLY A 276 -17.80 4.58 20.61
N ILE A 277 -17.89 3.26 20.52
CA ILE A 277 -16.97 2.35 21.22
C ILE A 277 -15.63 2.40 20.52
N VAL A 278 -14.56 2.60 21.29
CA VAL A 278 -13.19 2.71 20.74
C VAL A 278 -12.42 1.45 21.06
N TYR A 279 -11.78 0.88 20.05
CA TYR A 279 -10.86 -0.23 20.19
C TYR A 279 -9.46 0.24 19.83
N ALA A 280 -8.46 -0.21 20.58
CA ALA A 280 -7.07 0.10 20.32
C ALA A 280 -6.19 -1.13 20.49
N THR A 281 -5.13 -1.24 19.70
CA THR A 281 -4.12 -2.29 19.88
C THR A 281 -2.73 -1.70 19.98
N LEU A 282 -1.89 -2.29 20.84
CA LEU A 282 -0.52 -1.89 21.10
C LEU A 282 0.36 -3.14 21.08
N SER A 283 1.40 -3.18 20.24
CA SER A 283 2.29 -4.34 20.07
C SER A 283 3.04 -4.73 21.34
N SER A 284 3.48 -6.00 21.40
CA SER A 284 4.02 -6.66 22.60
C SER A 284 5.35 -6.13 23.13
N ASP A 285 6.06 -5.33 22.33
CA ASP A 285 7.28 -4.61 22.70
C ASP A 285 7.02 -3.38 23.58
N GLY A 286 5.78 -2.89 23.64
CA GLY A 286 5.40 -1.75 24.48
C GLY A 286 5.00 -2.11 25.91
N GLY A 287 5.16 -1.14 26.82
CA GLY A 287 4.79 -1.31 28.23
C GLY A 287 3.29 -1.39 28.49
N GLN A 288 2.47 -0.82 27.59
CA GLN A 288 1.01 -0.90 27.62
C GLN A 288 0.45 -1.76 26.48
N LYS A 289 1.19 -2.81 26.09
CA LYS A 289 0.78 -3.78 25.08
C LYS A 289 -0.62 -4.34 25.35
N GLY A 290 -1.32 -4.75 24.30
CA GLY A 290 -2.59 -5.47 24.41
C GLY A 290 -3.64 -4.99 23.43
N ILE A 291 -4.81 -5.58 23.58
CA ILE A 291 -6.05 -5.23 22.92
C ILE A 291 -6.93 -4.51 23.95
N TRP A 292 -7.37 -3.31 23.63
CA TRP A 292 -8.02 -2.40 24.56
C TRP A 292 -9.37 -1.98 24.03
N ARG A 293 -10.33 -1.80 24.95
CA ARG A 293 -11.67 -1.30 24.66
C ARG A 293 -12.02 -0.12 25.56
N SER A 294 -12.59 0.91 24.97
CA SER A 294 -13.16 2.06 25.68
C SER A 294 -14.65 2.13 25.39
N ALA A 295 -15.45 2.17 26.46
CA ALA A 295 -16.89 2.37 26.38
C ALA A 295 -17.31 3.85 26.46
N ASP A 296 -16.36 4.74 26.78
CA ASP A 296 -16.57 6.15 27.10
C ASP A 296 -15.95 7.10 26.05
N GLY A 297 -15.95 6.67 24.78
CA GLY A 297 -15.48 7.50 23.67
C GLY A 297 -13.98 7.81 23.72
N GLY A 298 -13.18 6.90 24.29
CA GLY A 298 -11.72 6.95 24.39
C GLY A 298 -11.18 7.72 25.58
N ALA A 299 -11.99 7.99 26.61
CA ALA A 299 -11.54 8.65 27.83
C ALA A 299 -10.80 7.67 28.78
N SER A 300 -11.23 6.41 28.83
CA SER A 300 -10.56 5.34 29.56
C SER A 300 -10.63 4.01 28.78
N PHE A 301 -9.65 3.13 29.03
CA PHE A 301 -9.52 1.86 28.31
C PHE A 301 -9.39 0.68 29.28
N ALA A 302 -10.23 -0.34 29.08
CA ALA A 302 -10.14 -1.64 29.71
C ALA A 302 -9.33 -2.60 28.82
N ASP A 303 -8.48 -3.42 29.45
CA ASP A 303 -7.77 -4.50 28.76
C ASP A 303 -8.77 -5.61 28.43
N ILE A 304 -8.84 -5.99 27.16
CA ILE A 304 -9.67 -7.10 26.66
C ILE A 304 -8.80 -8.15 25.96
N THR A 305 -7.48 -8.12 26.16
CA THR A 305 -6.55 -9.12 25.64
C THR A 305 -6.94 -10.49 26.19
N PRO A 306 -7.25 -11.48 25.34
CA PRO A 306 -7.55 -12.82 25.80
C PRO A 306 -6.40 -13.39 26.64
N SER A 307 -6.71 -14.08 27.74
CA SER A 307 -5.67 -14.65 28.62
C SER A 307 -4.79 -15.70 27.92
N ASN A 308 -5.31 -16.30 26.84
CA ASN A 308 -4.62 -17.25 25.98
C ASN A 308 -4.04 -16.62 24.71
N PHE A 309 -4.04 -15.29 24.60
CA PHE A 309 -3.43 -14.60 23.47
C PHE A 309 -1.91 -14.82 23.47
N ALA A 310 -1.30 -14.78 22.29
CA ALA A 310 0.14 -14.98 22.16
C ALA A 310 0.91 -13.98 23.04
N PRO A 311 1.99 -14.40 23.73
CA PRO A 311 2.79 -13.50 24.56
C PRO A 311 3.62 -12.52 23.71
N VAL A 312 3.94 -12.91 22.47
CA VAL A 312 4.66 -12.11 21.48
C VAL A 312 3.77 -11.91 20.26
N TYR A 313 3.59 -10.64 19.91
CA TYR A 313 2.79 -10.20 18.76
C TYR A 313 3.22 -8.81 18.31
N ASP A 314 3.14 -8.60 17.00
CA ASP A 314 3.51 -7.35 16.36
C ASP A 314 2.25 -6.54 16.02
N ARG A 315 2.05 -6.24 14.74
CA ARG A 315 0.90 -5.50 14.24
C ARG A 315 -0.37 -6.32 14.42
N ILE A 316 -1.38 -5.67 15.00
CA ILE A 316 -2.76 -6.15 15.02
C ILE A 316 -3.61 -5.12 14.27
N LYS A 317 -4.55 -5.60 13.44
CA LYS A 317 -5.53 -4.77 12.75
C LYS A 317 -6.93 -5.09 13.25
N ILE A 318 -7.71 -4.02 13.45
CA ILE A 318 -9.05 -4.08 14.03
C ILE A 318 -10.08 -4.00 12.90
N GLY A 319 -11.05 -4.91 12.91
CA GLY A 319 -12.24 -4.87 12.06
C GLY A 319 -13.50 -4.91 12.92
N ILE A 320 -14.34 -3.88 12.84
CA ILE A 320 -15.65 -3.85 13.50
C ILE A 320 -16.70 -4.26 12.45
N SER A 321 -17.56 -5.22 12.76
CA SER A 321 -18.65 -5.62 11.85
C SER A 321 -19.64 -4.47 11.68
N PRO A 322 -19.87 -3.95 10.45
CA PRO A 322 -20.82 -2.85 10.23
C PRO A 322 -22.28 -3.24 10.51
N SER A 323 -22.58 -4.54 10.53
CA SER A 323 -23.93 -5.07 10.78
C SER A 323 -24.22 -5.38 12.26
N ASP A 324 -23.18 -5.54 13.07
CA ASP A 324 -23.28 -5.85 14.50
C ASP A 324 -22.00 -5.41 15.21
N GLU A 325 -22.04 -4.26 15.89
CA GLU A 325 -20.85 -3.68 16.53
C GLU A 325 -20.36 -4.48 17.75
N ASN A 326 -21.10 -5.51 18.18
CA ASN A 326 -20.64 -6.45 19.20
C ASN A 326 -19.69 -7.51 18.64
N GLN A 327 -19.57 -7.61 17.32
CA GLN A 327 -18.62 -8.49 16.63
C GLN A 327 -17.42 -7.67 16.15
N VAL A 328 -16.28 -7.91 16.80
CA VAL A 328 -15.02 -7.25 16.51
C VAL A 328 -13.95 -8.30 16.27
N TYR A 329 -13.24 -8.14 15.16
CA TYR A 329 -12.17 -9.02 14.70
C TYR A 329 -10.83 -8.34 14.91
N PHE A 330 -9.86 -9.14 15.36
CA PHE A 330 -8.47 -8.72 15.53
C PHE A 330 -7.60 -9.67 14.73
N LEU A 331 -6.97 -9.16 13.67
CA LEU A 331 -6.02 -9.91 12.86
C LEU A 331 -4.60 -9.49 13.27
N GLY A 332 -3.86 -10.41 13.89
CA GLY A 332 -2.53 -10.13 14.44
C GLY A 332 -1.44 -10.99 13.82
N HIS A 333 -0.24 -10.43 13.67
CA HIS A 333 0.98 -11.20 13.47
C HIS A 333 1.50 -11.69 14.82
N THR A 334 1.48 -13.02 15.03
CA THR A 334 1.88 -13.67 16.29
C THR A 334 3.03 -14.66 16.06
N PRO A 335 4.30 -14.20 15.94
CA PRO A 335 5.44 -15.07 15.67
C PRO A 335 5.52 -16.27 16.62
N GLY A 336 5.65 -17.48 16.06
CA GLY A 336 5.79 -18.71 16.85
C GLY A 336 4.53 -19.13 17.62
N SER A 337 3.37 -18.52 17.34
CA SER A 337 2.08 -18.87 17.93
C SER A 337 0.98 -18.89 16.86
N GLY A 338 -0.05 -19.72 17.05
CA GLY A 338 -1.16 -19.88 16.10
C GLY A 338 -1.16 -21.26 15.43
N GLN A 339 -2.10 -21.46 14.50
CA GLN A 339 -2.11 -22.62 13.61
C GLN A 339 -1.42 -22.21 12.31
N PRO A 340 -0.51 -23.02 11.75
CA PRO A 340 -0.06 -22.79 10.38
C PRO A 340 -1.25 -22.96 9.43
N ASP A 341 -1.36 -22.06 8.46
CA ASP A 341 -2.31 -22.16 7.35
C ASP A 341 -2.00 -23.38 6.46
#